data_AF-A0A7J4HI46-F1
#
_entry.id   AF-A0A7J4HI46-F1
#
_cell.length_a   1.000
_cell.length_b   1.000
_cell.length_c   1.000
_cell.angle_alpha   90.00
_cell.angle_beta   90.00
_cell.angle_gamma   90.00
#
_symmetry.space_group_name_H-M   'P 1'
#
loop_
_entity.id
_entity.type
_entity.pdbx_description
1 polymer ?
#
loop_
_entity_poly.entity_id
_entity_poly.type
_entity_poly.pdbx_seq_one_letter_code
_entity_poly.pdbx_strand_id
1 'polypeptide(L)'
;MESLPAMRGSIFVTGPWTIFLDSLSRLLPLNDSLNPQSYSSMMARAAAVCMSLAILLAPVTGCFSDIEGIDRADPTNLQVNPSPLVGALLQEVHFTASSSMSVHVPYLVREDGSEFFTNGTTLVFDAPGSLTIEMIAPSNIRSAYFILGGTEGFQDSGMMHIRDSNQSWSELFETDDFVQGPYSWLELPVVRENRSGFSVEEGSLHGTGIIDGLSAFEWLESFADPDSGYNERWGPFTLNDPNYMRAAEYVQGYLEGMGWDADIHRYWISDFSYAVNVCGYKTGTVFPNEWLVLGAHLDVAEPGSPPGGGTRIGAHDNGAGVSLVLEAARGLIQFDHRRTVAVCLWSNEENGYDGVDRWIDNIPQGVTITNYLNSDAVGTNWPGYYTLVVDCIPNNEDKLGDQWEMIRMLEWVGTQNNDISAALQLGREIFHEEGYASMKDVDSSDQKRQTISVHDSDRGRSDYERFADQLGVVSVDWGSLTGGSDCYHGSCDTLDTMIDMMVTDNGTGRQNLVESFDLVSWWIFSAAMVLDETPIHDG
;
A
#
# COMPACT_ATOMS: atom_id res chain seq x y z
N MET A 1 -9.22 2.95 -62.59
CA MET A 1 -10.36 2.00 -62.56
C MET A 1 -11.13 2.36 -61.30
N GLU A 2 -12.09 3.29 -61.43
CA GLU A 2 -13.55 3.00 -61.41
C GLU A 2 -13.97 2.45 -60.04
N SER A 3 -14.86 3.03 -59.22
CA SER A 3 -16.03 3.89 -59.47
C SER A 3 -16.58 4.50 -58.15
N LEU A 4 -17.06 5.74 -58.22
CA LEU A 4 -18.01 6.45 -57.31
C LEU A 4 -19.40 5.74 -57.24
N PRO A 5 -20.44 6.23 -56.52
CA PRO A 5 -20.57 6.96 -55.24
C PRO A 5 -21.69 6.40 -54.31
N ALA A 6 -21.83 7.01 -53.13
CA ALA A 6 -22.93 6.84 -52.17
C ALA A 6 -24.30 7.36 -52.66
N MET A 7 -25.39 6.64 -52.32
CA MET A 7 -26.76 7.19 -52.33
C MET A 7 -27.69 6.50 -51.30
N ARG A 8 -28.17 7.33 -50.35
CA ARG A 8 -29.51 7.43 -49.70
C ARG A 8 -30.29 6.19 -49.24
N GLY A 9 -30.78 6.28 -47.99
CA GLY A 9 -32.02 5.63 -47.55
C GLY A 9 -32.45 6.03 -46.14
N SER A 10 -33.36 6.99 -46.01
CA SER A 10 -34.08 7.36 -44.79
C SER A 10 -35.40 6.57 -44.69
N ILE A 11 -35.71 6.00 -43.51
CA ILE A 11 -37.07 5.56 -43.14
C ILE A 11 -37.35 5.91 -41.66
N PHE A 12 -38.46 6.62 -41.47
CA PHE A 12 -39.13 7.01 -40.23
C PHE A 12 -40.11 5.91 -39.75
N VAL A 13 -40.23 5.68 -38.43
CA VAL A 13 -41.44 5.16 -37.72
C VAL A 13 -41.37 5.65 -36.24
N THR A 14 -41.90 6.83 -35.89
CA THR A 14 -43.19 7.17 -35.20
C THR A 14 -43.40 6.69 -33.74
N GLY A 15 -43.19 7.64 -32.79
CA GLY A 15 -43.80 7.99 -31.46
C GLY A 15 -44.60 7.01 -30.56
N PRO A 16 -45.20 7.47 -29.41
CA PRO A 16 -45.23 8.84 -28.87
C PRO A 16 -44.93 8.98 -27.34
N TRP A 17 -44.28 10.09 -26.96
CA TRP A 17 -44.26 10.65 -25.59
C TRP A 17 -44.92 12.03 -25.63
N THR A 18 -46.08 12.20 -24.98
CA THR A 18 -46.54 13.41 -24.26
C THR A 18 -48.04 13.31 -23.95
N ILE A 19 -48.46 14.04 -22.90
CA ILE A 19 -49.81 14.27 -22.33
C ILE A 19 -50.06 13.47 -21.05
N PHE A 20 -49.94 14.12 -19.89
CA PHE A 20 -50.99 14.21 -18.86
C PHE A 20 -50.52 15.11 -17.70
N LEU A 21 -50.61 16.43 -17.91
CA LEU A 21 -50.63 17.46 -16.88
C LEU A 21 -51.77 18.42 -17.25
N ASP A 22 -53.00 18.03 -16.92
CA ASP A 22 -54.12 18.94 -16.64
C ASP A 22 -55.39 18.12 -16.46
N SER A 23 -55.89 18.05 -15.23
CA SER A 23 -57.32 17.93 -14.88
C SER A 23 -57.44 17.38 -13.46
N LEU A 24 -57.37 18.26 -12.48
CA LEU A 24 -58.06 18.08 -11.19
C LEU A 24 -58.14 19.45 -10.50
N SER A 25 -58.89 20.35 -11.13
CA SER A 25 -59.46 21.50 -10.43
C SER A 25 -60.94 21.63 -10.80
N ARG A 26 -61.76 21.77 -9.75
CA ARG A 26 -63.17 22.22 -9.72
C ARG A 26 -64.27 21.16 -9.85
N LEU A 27 -64.83 20.80 -8.68
CA LEU A 27 -66.28 20.79 -8.40
C LEU A 27 -66.46 21.18 -6.90
N LEU A 28 -67.27 22.22 -6.65
CA LEU A 28 -67.62 22.91 -5.37
C LEU A 28 -68.83 22.24 -4.65
N PRO A 29 -69.34 22.66 -3.44
CA PRO A 29 -68.97 23.77 -2.53
C PRO A 29 -68.96 23.46 -0.98
N LEU A 30 -68.54 24.47 -0.20
CA LEU A 30 -68.72 24.86 1.24
C LEU A 30 -69.86 24.14 2.05
N ASN A 31 -69.82 23.87 3.37
CA ASN A 31 -69.21 24.55 4.53
C ASN A 31 -69.19 23.64 5.80
N ASP A 32 -68.47 24.11 6.84
CA ASP A 32 -68.60 23.83 8.29
C ASP A 32 -67.78 22.72 9.00
N SER A 33 -66.77 23.23 9.72
CA SER A 33 -66.39 22.91 11.11
C SER A 33 -65.67 21.59 11.45
N LEU A 34 -64.42 21.76 11.94
CA LEU A 34 -63.77 21.13 13.10
C LEU A 34 -62.29 20.77 12.81
N ASN A 35 -61.40 21.38 13.59
CA ASN A 35 -59.98 21.04 13.75
C ASN A 35 -59.84 19.59 14.29
N PRO A 36 -58.80 18.80 13.95
CA PRO A 36 -57.48 19.02 14.56
C PRO A 36 -56.27 18.68 13.65
N GLN A 37 -55.37 19.65 13.42
CA GLN A 37 -53.98 19.38 13.00
C GLN A 37 -53.05 19.42 14.22
N SER A 38 -52.53 18.26 14.64
CA SER A 38 -51.20 18.21 15.32
C SER A 38 -50.54 16.83 15.38
N TYR A 39 -51.19 15.74 14.94
CA TYR A 39 -50.60 14.39 15.10
C TYR A 39 -49.90 13.82 13.85
N SER A 40 -50.02 14.46 12.68
CA SER A 40 -49.55 13.87 11.41
C SER A 40 -48.08 14.21 11.07
N SER A 41 -47.57 15.40 11.45
CA SER A 41 -46.22 15.82 11.05
C SER A 41 -45.10 15.15 11.85
N MET A 42 -45.36 14.75 13.09
CA MET A 42 -44.37 14.12 13.97
C MET A 42 -44.13 12.65 13.59
N MET A 43 -45.18 11.91 13.21
CA MET A 43 -45.04 10.56 12.67
C MET A 43 -44.36 10.54 11.30
N ALA A 44 -44.66 11.51 10.42
CA ALA A 44 -44.03 11.59 9.10
C ALA A 44 -42.52 11.91 9.21
N ARG A 45 -42.12 12.77 10.16
CA ARG A 45 -40.70 13.07 10.43
C ARG A 45 -39.97 11.93 11.13
N ALA A 46 -40.63 11.24 12.06
CA ALA A 46 -40.06 10.04 12.68
C ALA A 46 -39.89 8.89 11.67
N ALA A 47 -40.85 8.68 10.77
CA ALA A 47 -40.74 7.69 9.70
C ALA A 47 -39.63 8.04 8.70
N ALA A 48 -39.48 9.31 8.34
CA ALA A 48 -38.39 9.76 7.48
C ALA A 48 -37.01 9.53 8.14
N VAL A 49 -36.86 9.87 9.42
CA VAL A 49 -35.62 9.63 10.17
C VAL A 49 -35.33 8.14 10.33
N CYS A 50 -36.35 7.30 10.58
CA CYS A 50 -36.19 5.85 10.65
C CYS A 50 -35.85 5.23 9.29
N MET A 51 -36.40 5.72 8.18
CA MET A 51 -36.00 5.26 6.84
C MET A 51 -34.58 5.73 6.48
N SER A 52 -34.18 6.94 6.86
CA SER A 52 -32.80 7.40 6.69
C SER A 52 -31.81 6.59 7.54
N LEU A 53 -32.17 6.23 8.78
CA LEU A 53 -31.36 5.32 9.60
C LEU A 53 -31.32 3.90 9.02
N ALA A 54 -32.41 3.40 8.46
CA ALA A 54 -32.46 2.06 7.84
C ALA A 54 -31.62 1.99 6.55
N ILE A 55 -31.53 3.09 5.79
CA ILE A 55 -30.67 3.19 4.60
C ILE A 55 -29.19 3.32 5.00
N LEU A 56 -28.89 3.93 6.14
CA LEU A 56 -27.52 4.06 6.67
C LEU A 56 -27.01 2.80 7.42
N LEU A 57 -27.90 1.86 7.73
CA LEU A 57 -27.59 0.61 8.45
C LEU A 57 -27.78 -0.64 7.58
N ALA A 58 -28.19 -0.49 6.31
CA ALA A 58 -28.26 -1.61 5.39
C ALA A 58 -26.85 -1.87 4.83
N PRO A 59 -26.25 -3.05 5.04
CA PRO A 59 -25.12 -3.46 4.19
C PRO A 59 -25.59 -3.40 2.75
N VAL A 60 -24.79 -2.81 1.86
CA VAL A 60 -25.07 -2.78 0.43
C VAL A 60 -24.86 -4.20 -0.11
N THR A 61 -25.90 -5.02 -0.03
CA THR A 61 -25.94 -6.33 -0.72
C THR A 61 -26.26 -6.10 -2.18
N GLY A 62 -25.45 -6.65 -3.09
CA GLY A 62 -25.58 -6.51 -4.54
C GLY A 62 -26.98 -6.82 -5.11
N CYS A 63 -27.30 -6.14 -6.20
CA CYS A 63 -28.61 -6.13 -6.85
C CYS A 63 -28.97 -7.50 -7.46
N PHE A 64 -30.14 -8.04 -7.09
CA PHE A 64 -30.66 -9.31 -7.57
C PHE A 64 -31.37 -9.15 -8.92
N SER A 65 -30.74 -9.61 -10.00
CA SER A 65 -31.47 -10.14 -11.15
C SER A 65 -31.19 -11.63 -11.24
N ASP A 66 -32.21 -12.46 -11.01
CA ASP A 66 -32.15 -13.90 -11.26
C ASP A 66 -31.92 -14.12 -12.76
N ILE A 67 -30.67 -14.29 -13.16
CA ILE A 67 -30.33 -14.75 -14.50
C ILE A 67 -30.50 -16.27 -14.46
N GLU A 68 -31.49 -16.79 -15.20
CA GLU A 68 -31.77 -18.23 -15.27
C GLU A 68 -30.48 -19.02 -15.61
N GLY A 69 -30.06 -19.90 -14.70
CA GLY A 69 -28.96 -20.85 -14.94
C GLY A 69 -27.63 -20.57 -14.22
N ILE A 70 -27.52 -19.51 -13.42
CA ILE A 70 -26.30 -19.19 -12.64
C ILE A 70 -26.59 -19.37 -11.15
N ASP A 71 -25.94 -20.35 -10.52
CA ASP A 71 -26.06 -20.63 -9.08
C ASP A 71 -25.11 -19.71 -8.29
N ARG A 72 -25.62 -18.62 -7.73
CA ARG A 72 -24.85 -17.67 -6.90
C ARG A 72 -25.05 -17.95 -5.43
N ALA A 73 -23.97 -17.86 -4.66
CA ALA A 73 -24.07 -17.85 -3.21
C ALA A 73 -24.83 -16.59 -2.75
N ASP A 74 -25.88 -16.78 -1.94
CA ASP A 74 -26.64 -15.68 -1.34
C ASP A 74 -25.87 -15.13 -0.11
N PRO A 75 -25.43 -13.85 -0.13
CA PRO A 75 -24.68 -13.25 0.98
C PRO A 75 -25.42 -13.26 2.31
N THR A 76 -26.76 -13.33 2.31
CA THR A 76 -27.56 -13.39 3.54
C THR A 76 -27.39 -14.71 4.30
N ASN A 77 -26.85 -15.73 3.64
CA ASN A 77 -26.51 -17.01 4.25
C ASN A 77 -25.12 -17.03 4.91
N LEU A 78 -24.36 -15.92 4.86
CA LEU A 78 -23.07 -15.80 5.52
C LEU A 78 -23.12 -14.74 6.63
N GLN A 79 -22.63 -15.11 7.81
CA GLN A 79 -22.39 -14.18 8.92
C GLN A 79 -20.90 -14.13 9.23
N VAL A 80 -20.35 -12.92 9.34
CA VAL A 80 -18.95 -12.67 9.68
C VAL A 80 -18.88 -11.82 10.94
N ASN A 81 -18.09 -12.26 11.92
CA ASN A 81 -17.89 -11.57 13.19
C ASN A 81 -16.39 -11.48 13.53
N PRO A 82 -15.91 -10.41 14.16
CA PRO A 82 -16.66 -9.22 14.58
C PRO A 82 -17.11 -8.34 13.41
N SER A 83 -18.12 -7.50 13.64
CA SER A 83 -18.54 -6.44 12.72
C SER A 83 -18.85 -5.19 13.55
N PRO A 84 -18.16 -4.04 13.36
CA PRO A 84 -17.08 -3.85 12.38
C PRO A 84 -15.81 -4.66 12.68
N LEU A 85 -15.00 -4.87 11.64
CA LEU A 85 -13.63 -5.35 11.77
C LEU A 85 -12.72 -4.20 12.22
N VAL A 86 -11.61 -4.53 12.87
CA VAL A 86 -10.60 -3.53 13.25
C VAL A 86 -9.49 -3.48 12.20
N GLY A 87 -9.27 -2.34 11.59
CA GLY A 87 -8.23 -2.15 10.57
C GLY A 87 -6.83 -2.17 11.17
N ALA A 88 -5.82 -2.49 10.35
CA ALA A 88 -4.39 -2.45 10.71
C ALA A 88 -3.98 -3.37 11.88
N LEU A 89 -4.86 -4.27 12.34
CA LEU A 89 -4.62 -5.20 13.44
C LEU A 89 -4.92 -6.64 13.03
N LEU A 90 -4.14 -7.58 13.59
CA LEU A 90 -4.44 -9.00 13.52
C LEU A 90 -5.61 -9.30 14.46
N GLN A 91 -6.65 -9.95 13.93
CA GLN A 91 -7.82 -10.33 14.72
C GLN A 91 -8.37 -11.68 14.26
N GLU A 92 -8.99 -12.41 15.19
CA GLU A 92 -9.79 -13.58 14.86
C GLU A 92 -11.11 -13.16 14.21
N VAL A 93 -11.45 -13.81 13.09
CA VAL A 93 -12.68 -13.59 12.35
C VAL A 93 -13.42 -14.91 12.16
N HIS A 94 -14.66 -14.94 12.63
CA HIS A 94 -15.55 -16.09 12.60
C HIS A 94 -16.53 -15.99 11.45
N PHE A 95 -16.51 -16.98 10.57
CA PHE A 95 -17.41 -17.12 9.43
C PHE A 95 -18.42 -18.20 9.75
N THR A 96 -19.71 -17.92 9.63
CA THR A 96 -20.80 -18.89 9.83
C THR A 96 -21.72 -18.90 8.62
N ALA A 97 -21.79 -20.02 7.92
CA ALA A 97 -22.63 -20.21 6.76
C ALA A 97 -23.87 -21.05 7.10
N SER A 98 -25.06 -20.63 6.65
CA SER A 98 -26.33 -21.37 6.80
C SER A 98 -26.66 -22.28 5.62
N SER A 99 -25.83 -22.26 4.58
CA SER A 99 -25.91 -23.12 3.38
C SER A 99 -24.50 -23.42 2.87
N SER A 100 -24.41 -24.37 1.93
CA SER A 100 -23.13 -24.68 1.30
C SER A 100 -22.67 -23.53 0.40
N MET A 101 -21.42 -23.11 0.54
CA MET A 101 -20.82 -22.02 -0.22
C MET A 101 -19.30 -22.03 -0.05
N SER A 102 -18.62 -21.21 -0.84
CA SER A 102 -17.22 -20.87 -0.60
C SER A 102 -17.08 -19.36 -0.39
N VAL A 103 -16.13 -18.96 0.45
CA VAL A 103 -15.84 -17.57 0.80
C VAL A 103 -14.37 -17.31 0.55
N HIS A 104 -14.05 -16.53 -0.47
CA HIS A 104 -12.69 -16.06 -0.70
C HIS A 104 -12.41 -14.80 0.14
N VAL A 105 -11.31 -14.86 0.88
CA VAL A 105 -10.80 -13.82 1.76
C VAL A 105 -9.51 -13.26 1.12
N PRO A 106 -9.54 -12.08 0.49
CA PRO A 106 -8.43 -11.54 -0.31
C PRO A 106 -7.42 -10.73 0.53
N TYR A 107 -7.11 -11.20 1.75
CA TYR A 107 -6.28 -10.49 2.73
C TYR A 107 -5.17 -11.38 3.28
N LEU A 108 -4.23 -10.81 4.04
CA LEU A 108 -3.28 -11.59 4.81
C LEU A 108 -4.02 -12.36 5.89
N VAL A 109 -3.99 -13.69 5.78
CA VAL A 109 -4.71 -14.61 6.67
C VAL A 109 -3.76 -15.64 7.27
N ARG A 110 -4.11 -16.14 8.45
CA ARG A 110 -3.50 -17.30 9.08
C ARG A 110 -4.61 -18.25 9.49
N GLU A 111 -4.61 -19.42 8.86
CA GLU A 111 -5.60 -20.46 9.15
C GLU A 111 -5.24 -21.22 10.42
N ASP A 112 -6.26 -21.72 11.13
CA ASP A 112 -6.23 -22.54 12.35
C ASP A 112 -4.88 -23.18 12.72
N GLY A 113 -4.04 -22.44 13.46
CA GLY A 113 -2.76 -22.92 13.98
C GLY A 113 -1.60 -23.00 12.98
N SER A 114 -1.78 -22.53 11.74
CA SER A 114 -0.66 -22.26 10.82
C SER A 114 0.31 -21.29 11.47
N GLU A 115 1.60 -21.56 11.33
CA GLU A 115 2.65 -20.65 11.80
C GLU A 115 2.76 -19.41 10.90
N PHE A 116 2.42 -19.57 9.61
CA PHE A 116 2.66 -18.56 8.59
C PHE A 116 1.38 -17.96 8.03
N PHE A 117 1.50 -16.72 7.57
CA PHE A 117 0.47 -16.07 6.78
C PHE A 117 0.49 -16.59 5.34
N THR A 118 -0.69 -16.57 4.74
CA THR A 118 -0.88 -16.70 3.30
C THR A 118 -1.57 -15.48 2.76
N ASN A 119 -1.27 -15.19 1.50
CA ASN A 119 -1.86 -14.09 0.79
C ASN A 119 -3.21 -14.50 0.19
N GLY A 120 -4.25 -14.32 0.98
CA GLY A 120 -5.61 -14.76 0.69
C GLY A 120 -5.84 -16.24 0.98
N THR A 121 -7.12 -16.60 1.12
CA THR A 121 -7.56 -17.99 1.21
C THR A 121 -9.02 -18.15 0.75
N THR A 122 -9.44 -19.39 0.50
CA THR A 122 -10.82 -19.74 0.22
C THR A 122 -11.34 -20.70 1.28
N LEU A 123 -12.30 -20.23 2.07
CA LEU A 123 -13.02 -21.03 3.06
C LEU A 123 -14.15 -21.80 2.37
N VAL A 124 -14.18 -23.13 2.52
CA VAL A 124 -15.20 -23.98 1.90
C VAL A 124 -16.16 -24.51 2.96
N PHE A 125 -17.46 -24.27 2.75
CA PHE A 125 -18.56 -24.79 3.55
C PHE A 125 -19.35 -25.80 2.73
N ASP A 126 -19.12 -27.10 2.94
CA ASP A 126 -19.88 -28.16 2.26
C ASP A 126 -21.32 -28.29 2.78
N ALA A 127 -21.58 -27.78 3.99
CA ALA A 127 -22.86 -27.78 4.69
C ALA A 127 -22.88 -26.61 5.70
N PRO A 128 -24.03 -26.30 6.34
CA PRO A 128 -24.09 -25.26 7.36
C PRO A 128 -23.06 -25.50 8.46
N GLY A 129 -22.28 -24.48 8.79
CA GLY A 129 -21.12 -24.63 9.68
C GLY A 129 -20.41 -23.31 9.96
N SER A 130 -19.34 -23.39 10.75
CA SER A 130 -18.53 -22.25 11.11
C SER A 130 -17.04 -22.55 10.94
N LEU A 131 -16.30 -21.56 10.46
CA LEU A 131 -14.84 -21.58 10.34
C LEU A 131 -14.28 -20.32 10.98
N THR A 132 -13.05 -20.38 11.47
CA THR A 132 -12.35 -19.24 12.08
C THR A 132 -10.97 -19.12 11.47
N ILE A 133 -10.58 -17.90 11.15
CA ILE A 133 -9.24 -17.55 10.71
C ILE A 133 -8.76 -16.34 11.51
N GLU A 134 -7.44 -16.13 11.56
CA GLU A 134 -6.90 -14.83 11.90
C GLU A 134 -6.62 -14.05 10.61
N MET A 135 -6.92 -12.76 10.60
CA MET A 135 -6.64 -11.92 9.44
C MET A 135 -6.29 -10.50 9.84
N ILE A 136 -5.57 -9.81 8.95
CA ILE A 136 -5.35 -8.37 9.03
C ILE A 136 -6.35 -7.71 8.08
N ALA A 137 -7.28 -6.92 8.63
CA ALA A 137 -8.19 -6.13 7.81
C ALA A 137 -7.45 -4.90 7.24
N PRO A 138 -7.90 -4.37 6.08
CA PRO A 138 -7.29 -3.20 5.44
C PRO A 138 -7.00 -2.07 6.43
N SER A 139 -5.83 -1.45 6.33
CA SER A 139 -5.43 -0.38 7.23
C SER A 139 -6.15 0.94 6.95
N ASN A 140 -6.34 1.28 5.68
CA ASN A 140 -6.82 2.61 5.25
C ASN A 140 -8.10 2.56 4.40
N ILE A 141 -8.72 1.39 4.24
CA ILE A 141 -10.02 1.22 3.58
C ILE A 141 -11.09 0.95 4.64
N ARG A 142 -12.22 1.66 4.56
CA ARG A 142 -13.32 1.57 5.54
C ARG A 142 -14.20 0.33 5.42
N SER A 143 -13.83 -0.57 4.53
CA SER A 143 -14.57 -1.79 4.21
C SER A 143 -13.62 -2.94 3.88
N ALA A 144 -13.99 -4.14 4.32
CA ALA A 144 -13.41 -5.39 3.87
C ALA A 144 -14.42 -6.11 2.97
N TYR A 145 -13.93 -6.72 1.90
CA TYR A 145 -14.74 -7.38 0.88
C TYR A 145 -14.41 -8.87 0.85
N PHE A 146 -15.45 -9.69 0.90
CA PHE A 146 -15.37 -11.15 0.82
C PHE A 146 -16.12 -11.61 -0.42
N ILE A 147 -15.50 -12.44 -1.25
CA ILE A 147 -16.12 -12.92 -2.49
C ILE A 147 -16.74 -14.28 -2.26
N LEU A 148 -17.99 -14.45 -2.68
CA LEU A 148 -18.77 -15.65 -2.41
C LEU A 148 -19.02 -16.40 -3.71
N GLY A 149 -18.90 -17.73 -3.66
CA GLY A 149 -19.17 -18.61 -4.78
C GLY A 149 -19.81 -19.92 -4.34
N GLY A 150 -20.21 -20.75 -5.30
CA GLY A 150 -20.59 -22.13 -5.03
C GLY A 150 -19.43 -22.98 -4.46
N THR A 151 -19.71 -24.22 -4.07
CA THR A 151 -18.69 -25.13 -3.48
C THR A 151 -17.56 -25.50 -4.43
N GLU A 152 -17.81 -25.46 -5.75
CA GLU A 152 -16.78 -25.64 -6.78
C GLU A 152 -16.30 -24.30 -7.39
N GLY A 153 -16.86 -23.18 -6.91
CA GLY A 153 -16.75 -21.87 -7.57
C GLY A 153 -15.33 -21.34 -7.71
N PHE A 154 -14.38 -21.83 -6.90
CA PHE A 154 -13.02 -21.33 -6.86
C PHE A 154 -11.95 -22.38 -7.24
N GLN A 155 -12.35 -23.53 -7.79
CA GLN A 155 -11.43 -24.64 -8.10
C GLN A 155 -10.70 -24.51 -9.45
N ASP A 156 -11.17 -23.65 -10.36
CA ASP A 156 -10.72 -23.61 -11.78
C ASP A 156 -10.17 -22.24 -12.26
N SER A 157 -10.00 -21.25 -11.38
CA SER A 157 -9.56 -19.91 -11.77
C SER A 157 -8.16 -19.62 -11.24
N GLY A 158 -7.30 -19.07 -12.11
CA GLY A 158 -6.04 -18.37 -11.75
C GLY A 158 -6.33 -17.10 -10.95
N MET A 159 -7.01 -17.28 -9.82
CA MET A 159 -7.78 -16.29 -9.08
C MET A 159 -6.97 -15.56 -8.00
N MET A 160 -5.64 -15.61 -8.11
CA MET A 160 -4.77 -14.74 -7.33
C MET A 160 -5.04 -13.25 -7.66
N HIS A 161 -5.81 -12.96 -8.72
CA HIS A 161 -6.17 -11.62 -9.17
C HIS A 161 -7.69 -11.50 -9.45
N ILE A 162 -8.50 -11.42 -8.39
CA ILE A 162 -9.97 -11.23 -8.48
C ILE A 162 -10.36 -9.92 -9.16
N ARG A 163 -9.47 -8.92 -9.10
CA ARG A 163 -9.56 -7.63 -9.78
C ARG A 163 -8.24 -7.35 -10.48
N ASP A 164 -8.29 -6.48 -11.48
CA ASP A 164 -7.08 -5.89 -12.02
C ASP A 164 -6.31 -5.17 -10.89
N SER A 165 -4.98 -5.20 -10.93
CA SER A 165 -4.12 -4.73 -9.84
C SER A 165 -4.29 -3.22 -9.56
N ASN A 166 -4.78 -2.46 -10.54
CA ASN A 166 -5.08 -1.04 -10.44
C ASN A 166 -6.59 -0.73 -10.38
N GLN A 167 -7.46 -1.72 -10.20
CA GLN A 167 -8.92 -1.55 -10.13
C GLN A 167 -9.40 -1.55 -8.67
N SER A 168 -10.34 -0.67 -8.31
CA SER A 168 -11.01 -0.68 -7.00
C SER A 168 -12.02 -1.83 -6.86
N TRP A 169 -12.40 -2.17 -5.62
CA TRP A 169 -13.46 -3.14 -5.36
C TRP A 169 -14.81 -2.72 -5.95
N SER A 170 -15.16 -1.43 -5.82
CA SER A 170 -16.39 -0.88 -6.41
C SER A 170 -16.43 -1.03 -7.93
N GLU A 171 -15.32 -0.71 -8.61
CA GLU A 171 -15.25 -0.86 -10.07
C GLU A 171 -15.39 -2.32 -10.50
N LEU A 172 -14.77 -3.26 -9.79
CA LEU A 172 -14.93 -4.69 -10.06
C LEU A 172 -16.41 -5.10 -10.01
N PHE A 173 -17.12 -4.74 -8.94
CA PHE A 173 -18.52 -5.14 -8.73
C PHE A 173 -19.50 -4.53 -9.74
N GLU A 174 -19.08 -3.46 -10.42
CA GLU A 174 -19.85 -2.82 -11.49
C GLU A 174 -19.56 -3.38 -12.88
N THR A 175 -18.53 -4.23 -13.05
CA THR A 175 -18.22 -4.85 -14.34
C THR A 175 -19.32 -5.83 -14.80
N ASP A 176 -19.60 -5.87 -16.10
CA ASP A 176 -20.56 -6.82 -16.68
C ASP A 176 -20.17 -8.27 -16.37
N ASP A 177 -18.87 -8.58 -16.39
CA ASP A 177 -18.35 -9.91 -16.11
C ASP A 177 -18.64 -10.35 -14.67
N PHE A 178 -18.48 -9.46 -13.68
CA PHE A 178 -18.82 -9.76 -12.30
C PHE A 178 -20.34 -9.81 -12.09
N VAL A 179 -21.08 -8.82 -12.61
CA VAL A 179 -22.54 -8.71 -12.47
C VAL A 179 -23.27 -9.87 -13.15
N GLN A 180 -22.72 -10.47 -14.21
CA GLN A 180 -23.26 -11.64 -14.90
C GLN A 180 -22.56 -12.95 -14.47
N GLY A 181 -21.47 -12.89 -13.71
CA GLY A 181 -20.67 -14.02 -13.28
C GLY A 181 -21.31 -14.89 -12.18
N PRO A 182 -20.63 -15.97 -11.74
CA PRO A 182 -21.14 -16.88 -10.70
C PRO A 182 -20.94 -16.38 -9.27
N TYR A 183 -20.27 -15.24 -9.10
CA TYR A 183 -19.87 -14.73 -7.79
C TYR A 183 -20.83 -13.68 -7.25
N SER A 184 -20.84 -13.55 -5.93
CA SER A 184 -21.40 -12.42 -5.21
C SER A 184 -20.36 -11.91 -4.20
N TRP A 185 -20.69 -10.91 -3.39
CA TRP A 185 -19.78 -10.39 -2.38
C TRP A 185 -20.51 -10.02 -1.09
N LEU A 186 -19.76 -9.97 -0.01
CA LEU A 186 -20.16 -9.41 1.26
C LEU A 186 -19.18 -8.29 1.65
N GLU A 187 -19.71 -7.12 1.95
CA GLU A 187 -18.96 -5.97 2.47
C GLU A 187 -19.15 -5.89 3.99
N LEU A 188 -18.04 -5.83 4.74
CA LEU A 188 -18.04 -5.55 6.16
C LEU A 188 -17.37 -4.21 6.45
N PRO A 189 -17.92 -3.38 7.36
CA PRO A 189 -17.27 -2.15 7.78
C PRO A 189 -15.97 -2.44 8.54
N VAL A 190 -14.95 -1.65 8.27
CA VAL A 190 -13.64 -1.65 8.95
C VAL A 190 -13.46 -0.32 9.65
N VAL A 191 -13.03 -0.37 10.92
CA VAL A 191 -12.75 0.81 11.73
C VAL A 191 -11.31 0.74 12.22
N ARG A 192 -10.54 1.79 11.96
CA ARG A 192 -9.24 2.04 12.58
C ARG A 192 -9.42 3.20 13.55
N GLU A 193 -9.13 2.95 14.83
CA GLU A 193 -9.28 3.96 15.88
C GLU A 193 -8.17 5.01 15.78
N ASN A 194 -8.49 6.25 16.12
CA ASN A 194 -7.50 7.32 16.18
C ASN A 194 -6.58 7.11 17.39
N ARG A 195 -5.28 7.42 17.24
CA ARG A 195 -4.35 7.40 18.37
C ARG A 195 -4.74 8.46 19.40
N SER A 196 -4.99 8.04 20.63
CA SER A 196 -5.32 8.95 21.72
C SER A 196 -4.17 9.91 22.02
N GLY A 197 -4.48 11.19 22.21
CA GLY A 197 -3.49 12.23 22.55
C GLY A 197 -2.96 13.03 21.36
N PHE A 198 -3.36 12.69 20.14
CA PHE A 198 -3.01 13.39 18.91
C PHE A 198 -4.28 13.89 18.20
N SER A 199 -4.19 15.04 17.52
CA SER A 199 -5.24 15.53 16.62
C SER A 199 -5.18 14.86 15.24
N VAL A 200 -6.17 15.12 14.38
CA VAL A 200 -6.14 14.64 12.99
C VAL A 200 -4.98 15.29 12.23
N GLU A 201 -4.75 16.58 12.45
CA GLU A 201 -3.65 17.35 11.86
C GLU A 201 -2.27 16.86 12.33
N GLU A 202 -2.19 16.27 13.52
CA GLU A 202 -0.97 15.63 14.03
C GLU A 202 -0.76 14.20 13.51
N GLY A 203 -1.71 13.66 12.73
CA GLY A 203 -1.62 12.33 12.10
C GLY A 203 -2.34 11.21 12.85
N SER A 204 -3.25 11.51 13.79
CA SER A 204 -3.90 10.50 14.65
C SER A 204 -4.67 9.40 13.90
N LEU A 205 -5.10 9.64 12.65
CA LEU A 205 -5.80 8.66 11.81
C LEU A 205 -4.92 7.46 11.45
N HIS A 206 -3.59 7.67 11.39
CA HIS A 206 -2.60 6.67 11.03
C HIS A 206 -1.64 6.43 12.20
N GLY A 207 -2.18 6.27 13.40
CA GLY A 207 -1.40 6.11 14.64
C GLY A 207 -1.74 4.88 15.47
N THR A 208 -2.44 3.90 14.89
CA THR A 208 -2.79 2.64 15.55
C THR A 208 -2.60 1.46 14.60
N GLY A 209 -2.34 0.27 15.13
CA GLY A 209 -2.13 -0.92 14.32
C GLY A 209 -0.92 -1.73 14.76
N ILE A 210 -0.62 -2.80 14.02
CA ILE A 210 0.63 -3.55 14.11
C ILE A 210 1.79 -2.64 13.70
N ILE A 211 1.57 -1.84 12.64
CA ILE A 211 2.42 -0.75 12.15
C ILE A 211 1.55 0.47 11.83
N ASP A 212 2.14 1.66 11.91
CA ASP A 212 1.47 2.93 11.68
C ASP A 212 2.42 4.08 11.30
N GLY A 213 1.96 4.97 10.43
CA GLY A 213 2.78 6.09 9.92
C GLY A 213 3.15 7.13 10.97
N LEU A 214 2.36 7.31 12.03
CA LEU A 214 2.67 8.26 13.09
C LEU A 214 3.88 7.80 13.91
N SER A 215 4.01 6.50 14.17
CA SER A 215 5.20 5.94 14.83
C SER A 215 6.47 6.11 13.99
N ALA A 216 6.39 5.88 12.67
CA ALA A 216 7.48 6.17 11.74
C ALA A 216 7.83 7.68 11.73
N PHE A 217 6.83 8.55 11.73
CA PHE A 217 7.05 10.00 11.79
C PHE A 217 7.73 10.41 13.10
N GLU A 218 7.25 9.94 14.25
CA GLU A 218 7.84 10.24 15.56
C GLU A 218 9.28 9.74 15.68
N TRP A 219 9.59 8.58 15.08
CA TRP A 219 10.96 8.08 15.01
C TRP A 219 11.85 9.02 14.21
N LEU A 220 11.41 9.43 13.02
CA LEU A 220 12.16 10.37 12.17
C LEU A 220 12.33 11.72 12.88
N GLU A 221 11.27 12.24 13.51
CA GLU A 221 11.28 13.48 14.31
C GLU A 221 12.36 13.43 15.39
N SER A 222 12.50 12.30 16.09
CA SER A 222 13.57 12.13 17.07
C SER A 222 14.96 11.94 16.45
N PHE A 223 15.06 11.21 15.34
CA PHE A 223 16.35 10.84 14.75
C PHE A 223 16.99 12.01 13.99
N ALA A 224 16.18 12.73 13.21
CA ALA A 224 16.56 13.88 12.40
C ALA A 224 16.54 15.22 13.17
N ASP A 225 16.26 15.22 14.48
CA ASP A 225 16.40 16.42 15.30
C ASP A 225 17.86 16.93 15.24
N PRO A 226 18.12 18.22 14.95
CA PRO A 226 19.48 18.76 14.86
C PRO A 226 20.37 18.54 16.10
N ASP A 227 19.75 18.40 17.27
CA ASP A 227 20.37 18.17 18.57
C ASP A 227 20.35 16.68 19.00
N SER A 228 19.84 15.76 18.17
CA SER A 228 19.79 14.30 18.46
C SER A 228 21.18 13.69 18.65
N GLY A 229 22.16 14.25 17.94
CA GLY A 229 23.52 13.72 17.86
C GLY A 229 23.70 12.59 16.83
N TYR A 230 22.67 12.23 16.05
CA TYR A 230 22.73 11.21 14.98
C TYR A 230 22.90 11.80 13.57
N ASN A 231 23.17 13.10 13.50
CA ASN A 231 23.39 13.86 12.27
C ASN A 231 24.83 13.71 11.75
N GLU A 232 25.12 14.27 10.57
CA GLU A 232 26.46 14.24 9.92
C GLU A 232 26.99 12.81 9.68
N ARG A 233 26.08 11.90 9.34
CA ARG A 233 26.38 10.50 9.07
C ARG A 233 26.83 10.30 7.62
N TRP A 234 27.82 11.07 7.14
CA TRP A 234 28.24 11.10 5.72
C TRP A 234 28.87 9.81 5.13
N GLY A 235 28.71 8.70 5.84
CA GLY A 235 29.53 7.50 5.71
C GLY A 235 30.75 7.54 6.65
N PRO A 236 31.33 6.39 7.00
CA PRO A 236 32.55 6.36 7.80
C PRO A 236 33.79 6.79 6.98
N PHE A 237 34.14 8.08 7.03
CA PHE A 237 35.40 8.59 6.44
C PHE A 237 36.65 8.16 7.19
N THR A 238 36.48 7.74 8.43
CA THR A 238 37.55 7.25 9.27
C THR A 238 37.14 5.96 9.95
N LEU A 239 38.13 5.17 10.34
CA LEU A 239 37.89 4.00 11.16
C LEU A 239 37.21 4.43 12.47
N ASN A 240 36.04 3.83 12.75
CA ASN A 240 35.18 4.18 13.88
C ASN A 240 34.78 5.67 13.89
N ASP A 241 34.34 6.18 12.73
CA ASP A 241 33.78 7.53 12.64
C ASP A 241 32.74 7.76 13.75
N PRO A 242 32.95 8.73 14.65
CA PRO A 242 32.15 8.85 15.87
C PRO A 242 30.72 9.31 15.62
N ASN A 243 30.46 10.02 14.51
CA ASN A 243 29.12 10.46 14.16
C ASN A 243 28.34 9.29 13.56
N TYR A 244 28.93 8.63 12.56
CA TYR A 244 28.31 7.47 11.92
C TYR A 244 28.09 6.32 12.91
N MET A 245 29.10 6.00 13.72
CA MET A 245 28.99 4.92 14.71
C MET A 245 27.93 5.19 15.77
N ARG A 246 27.70 6.44 16.17
CA ARG A 246 26.65 6.76 17.14
C ARG A 246 25.26 6.48 16.58
N ALA A 247 25.01 6.86 15.33
CA ALA A 247 23.77 6.53 14.64
C ALA A 247 23.62 5.02 14.46
N ALA A 248 24.68 4.33 14.02
CA ALA A 248 24.67 2.89 13.82
C ALA A 248 24.39 2.10 15.12
N GLU A 249 25.03 2.47 16.23
CA GLU A 249 24.81 1.85 17.55
C GLU A 249 23.40 2.14 18.10
N TYR A 250 22.86 3.34 17.85
CA TYR A 250 21.47 3.64 18.19
C TYR A 250 20.50 2.71 17.44
N VAL A 251 20.68 2.57 16.12
CA VAL A 251 19.80 1.71 15.33
C VAL A 251 19.96 0.23 15.68
N GLN A 252 21.19 -0.23 15.95
CA GLN A 252 21.41 -1.60 16.46
C GLN A 252 20.58 -1.82 17.73
N GLY A 253 20.70 -0.94 18.72
CA GLY A 253 19.93 -1.05 19.96
C GLY A 253 18.41 -0.94 19.76
N TYR A 254 17.97 -0.17 18.75
CA TYR A 254 16.56 -0.07 18.38
C TYR A 254 16.03 -1.40 17.80
N LEU A 255 16.77 -2.02 16.88
CA LEU A 255 16.47 -3.34 16.32
C LEU A 255 16.49 -4.44 17.38
N GLU A 256 17.52 -4.49 18.23
CA GLU A 256 17.60 -5.42 19.36
C GLU A 256 16.43 -5.25 20.33
N GLY A 257 16.04 -4.00 20.60
CA GLY A 257 14.91 -3.66 21.45
C GLY A 257 13.57 -4.17 20.91
N MET A 258 13.42 -4.26 19.59
CA MET A 258 12.27 -4.88 18.93
C MET A 258 12.34 -6.42 18.91
N GLY A 259 13.52 -7.00 19.12
CA GLY A 259 13.75 -8.45 19.15
C GLY A 259 14.47 -9.02 17.93
N TRP A 260 15.05 -8.18 17.07
CA TRP A 260 15.91 -8.62 15.97
C TRP A 260 17.28 -9.10 16.49
N ASP A 261 17.87 -10.10 15.84
CA ASP A 261 19.28 -10.44 16.04
C ASP A 261 20.13 -9.43 15.28
N ALA A 262 20.50 -8.32 15.93
CA ALA A 262 21.13 -7.19 15.26
C ALA A 262 22.65 -7.14 15.46
N ASP A 263 23.37 -6.86 14.37
CA ASP A 263 24.82 -6.73 14.36
C ASP A 263 25.28 -5.55 13.50
N ILE A 264 26.43 -4.99 13.87
CA ILE A 264 27.12 -3.97 13.10
C ILE A 264 28.24 -4.63 12.30
N HIS A 265 28.02 -4.75 11.00
CA HIS A 265 28.98 -5.29 10.06
C HIS A 265 29.99 -4.22 9.68
N ARG A 266 31.29 -4.52 9.85
CA ARG A 266 32.39 -3.59 9.55
C ARG A 266 33.30 -4.20 8.50
N TYR A 267 33.50 -3.47 7.41
CA TYR A 267 34.28 -3.92 6.26
C TYR A 267 35.50 -3.03 6.05
N TRP A 268 36.66 -3.67 5.97
CA TRP A 268 37.91 -3.01 5.63
C TRP A 268 38.14 -3.08 4.12
N ILE A 269 38.04 -1.93 3.44
CA ILE A 269 38.18 -1.86 1.98
C ILE A 269 39.62 -1.51 1.60
N SER A 270 40.15 -0.47 2.24
CA SER A 270 41.55 -0.05 2.10
C SER A 270 42.00 0.72 3.35
N ASP A 271 43.24 1.23 3.35
CA ASP A 271 43.75 2.07 4.44
C ASP A 271 42.89 3.35 4.67
N PHE A 272 42.12 3.77 3.66
CA PHE A 272 41.38 5.04 3.64
C PHE A 272 39.90 4.90 3.26
N SER A 273 39.38 3.69 3.06
CA SER A 273 37.95 3.44 2.79
C SER A 273 37.44 2.29 3.66
N TYR A 274 36.26 2.50 4.21
CA TYR A 274 35.61 1.69 5.22
C TYR A 274 34.12 1.67 4.95
N ALA A 275 33.46 0.55 5.24
CA ALA A 275 32.00 0.45 5.21
C ALA A 275 31.50 -0.12 6.54
N VAL A 276 30.38 0.41 7.02
CA VAL A 276 29.76 0.01 8.28
C VAL A 276 28.25 -0.07 8.09
N ASN A 277 27.72 -1.29 8.09
CA ASN A 277 26.28 -1.52 7.97
C ASN A 277 25.72 -1.96 9.31
N VAL A 278 24.43 -1.69 9.53
CA VAL A 278 23.69 -2.21 10.68
C VAL A 278 22.60 -3.11 10.15
N CYS A 279 22.60 -4.38 10.55
CA CYS A 279 21.61 -5.34 10.09
C CYS A 279 20.93 -6.02 11.27
N GLY A 280 19.62 -6.25 11.17
CA GLY A 280 18.84 -7.11 12.04
C GLY A 280 18.37 -8.35 11.28
N TYR A 281 18.49 -9.52 11.88
CA TYR A 281 18.09 -10.79 11.27
C TYR A 281 16.97 -11.46 12.08
N LYS A 282 15.98 -12.00 11.36
CA LYS A 282 15.01 -12.96 11.90
C LYS A 282 15.12 -14.24 11.09
N THR A 283 15.67 -15.30 11.69
CA THR A 283 15.88 -16.59 11.01
C THR A 283 14.55 -17.23 10.64
N GLY A 284 14.40 -17.61 9.38
CA GLY A 284 13.22 -18.32 8.88
C GLY A 284 13.18 -19.78 9.35
N THR A 285 11.98 -20.36 9.42
CA THR A 285 11.79 -21.71 9.97
C THR A 285 11.67 -22.81 8.91
N VAL A 286 11.44 -22.45 7.64
CA VAL A 286 11.30 -23.43 6.52
C VAL A 286 12.52 -23.40 5.60
N PHE A 287 12.93 -22.20 5.19
CA PHE A 287 14.04 -21.92 4.29
C PHE A 287 15.02 -20.92 4.95
N PRO A 288 15.72 -21.29 6.04
CA PRO A 288 16.60 -20.37 6.78
C PRO A 288 17.77 -19.81 5.94
N ASN A 289 18.12 -20.48 4.84
CA ASN A 289 19.18 -20.06 3.93
C ASN A 289 18.64 -19.27 2.71
N GLU A 290 17.34 -19.05 2.60
CA GLU A 290 16.74 -18.11 1.64
C GLU A 290 16.43 -16.82 2.39
N TRP A 291 16.96 -15.69 1.92
CA TRP A 291 16.90 -14.41 2.62
C TRP A 291 16.11 -13.40 1.81
N LEU A 292 15.06 -12.85 2.43
CA LEU A 292 14.37 -11.65 1.96
C LEU A 292 15.00 -10.45 2.67
N VAL A 293 15.49 -9.49 1.90
CA VAL A 293 16.22 -8.34 2.45
C VAL A 293 15.40 -7.06 2.29
N LEU A 294 15.23 -6.32 3.38
CA LEU A 294 14.71 -4.95 3.38
C LEU A 294 15.86 -4.00 3.70
N GLY A 295 15.92 -2.83 3.06
CA GLY A 295 16.97 -1.88 3.35
C GLY A 295 16.72 -0.44 2.93
N ALA A 296 17.59 0.42 3.43
CA ALA A 296 17.69 1.84 3.15
C ALA A 296 19.12 2.26 3.52
N HIS A 297 19.69 3.30 2.91
CA HIS A 297 21.00 3.76 3.37
C HIS A 297 20.87 4.63 4.62
N LEU A 298 21.78 4.40 5.56
CA LEU A 298 21.90 5.17 6.78
C LEU A 298 22.72 6.43 6.54
N ASP A 299 23.66 6.45 5.60
CA ASP A 299 24.46 7.63 5.36
C ASP A 299 23.70 8.79 4.71
N VAL A 300 24.35 9.94 4.60
CA VAL A 300 23.78 11.13 3.94
C VAL A 300 24.83 11.83 3.08
N ALA A 301 24.41 12.58 2.07
CA ALA A 301 25.31 13.29 1.17
C ALA A 301 26.36 14.17 1.89
N GLU A 302 27.63 13.93 1.58
CA GLU A 302 28.76 14.62 2.18
C GLU A 302 28.93 16.08 1.74
N PRO A 303 29.64 16.93 2.51
CA PRO A 303 29.88 18.32 2.12
C PRO A 303 30.62 18.42 0.77
N GLY A 304 29.97 19.03 -0.21
CA GLY A 304 30.45 19.16 -1.58
C GLY A 304 29.73 18.26 -2.58
N SER A 305 28.88 17.33 -2.15
CA SER A 305 28.11 16.46 -3.03
C SER A 305 27.06 17.23 -3.84
N PRO A 306 27.03 17.12 -5.18
CA PRO A 306 25.98 17.72 -6.00
C PRO A 306 24.63 16.98 -5.80
N PRO A 307 23.48 17.61 -6.10
CA PRO A 307 23.32 18.98 -6.57
C PRO A 307 23.32 20.03 -5.44
N GLY A 308 22.91 19.67 -4.22
CA GLY A 308 22.68 20.61 -3.11
C GLY A 308 23.90 21.01 -2.28
N GLY A 309 25.05 20.36 -2.48
CA GLY A 309 26.32 20.68 -1.79
C GLY A 309 26.56 19.89 -0.50
N GLY A 310 25.79 18.84 -0.24
CA GLY A 310 25.81 18.02 0.96
C GLY A 310 24.72 18.39 1.97
N THR A 311 24.27 17.41 2.75
CA THR A 311 23.30 17.60 3.83
C THR A 311 23.88 17.25 5.18
N ARG A 312 23.34 17.85 6.24
CA ARG A 312 23.73 17.56 7.62
C ARG A 312 22.76 16.62 8.31
N ILE A 313 21.48 16.74 7.98
CA ILE A 313 20.37 16.02 8.63
C ILE A 313 19.90 14.86 7.75
N GLY A 314 19.72 15.08 6.44
CA GLY A 314 19.25 14.04 5.52
C GLY A 314 17.94 13.41 5.99
N ALA A 315 16.91 14.26 6.25
CA ALA A 315 15.64 13.78 6.79
C ALA A 315 14.86 13.02 5.73
N HIS A 316 14.81 13.56 4.51
CA HIS A 316 14.24 12.92 3.35
C HIS A 316 15.19 11.87 2.79
N ASP A 317 16.47 12.24 2.64
CA ASP A 317 17.52 11.42 2.04
C ASP A 317 18.64 11.12 3.06
N ASN A 318 18.61 9.99 3.75
CA ASN A 318 17.57 8.95 3.70
C ASN A 318 17.02 8.54 5.07
N GLY A 319 16.87 9.53 5.98
CA GLY A 319 16.23 9.31 7.27
C GLY A 319 14.79 8.76 7.14
N ALA A 320 14.06 9.19 6.12
CA ALA A 320 12.70 8.75 5.84
C ALA A 320 12.67 7.27 5.43
N GLY A 321 13.48 6.83 4.46
CA GLY A 321 13.54 5.43 4.07
C GLY A 321 13.97 4.52 5.23
N VAL A 322 14.95 4.95 6.03
CA VAL A 322 15.34 4.26 7.27
C VAL A 322 14.14 4.10 8.21
N SER A 323 13.37 5.17 8.43
CA SER A 323 12.19 5.13 9.31
C SER A 323 11.13 4.14 8.84
N LEU A 324 10.82 4.14 7.54
CA LEU A 324 9.80 3.26 6.96
C LEU A 324 10.21 1.79 6.98
N VAL A 325 11.49 1.51 6.70
CA VAL A 325 12.05 0.15 6.80
C VAL A 325 12.02 -0.34 8.25
N LEU A 326 12.37 0.50 9.21
CA LEU A 326 12.28 0.15 10.63
C LEU A 326 10.85 -0.06 11.11
N GLU A 327 9.90 0.72 10.59
CA GLU A 327 8.48 0.55 10.91
C GLU A 327 7.92 -0.74 10.32
N ALA A 328 8.24 -1.07 9.06
CA ALA A 328 7.91 -2.38 8.50
C ALA A 328 8.57 -3.52 9.31
N ALA A 329 9.81 -3.36 9.73
CA ALA A 329 10.53 -4.32 10.57
C ALA A 329 9.83 -4.53 11.93
N ARG A 330 9.25 -3.47 12.52
CA ARG A 330 8.45 -3.55 13.76
C ARG A 330 7.21 -4.44 13.58
N GLY A 331 6.63 -4.47 12.38
CA GLY A 331 5.54 -5.39 12.04
C GLY A 331 6.04 -6.81 11.82
N LEU A 332 7.07 -6.98 10.98
CA LEU A 332 7.57 -8.29 10.56
C LEU A 332 8.11 -9.13 11.73
N ILE A 333 8.76 -8.51 12.71
CA ILE A 333 9.36 -9.24 13.85
C ILE A 333 8.32 -10.00 14.69
N GLN A 334 7.04 -9.60 14.63
CA GLN A 334 5.93 -10.20 15.38
C GLN A 334 5.50 -11.57 14.86
N PHE A 335 5.93 -11.95 13.65
CA PHE A 335 5.51 -13.18 12.98
C PHE A 335 6.68 -14.07 12.63
N ASP A 336 6.45 -15.37 12.59
CA ASP A 336 7.43 -16.32 12.04
C ASP A 336 7.36 -16.30 10.51
N HIS A 337 8.52 -16.47 9.89
CA HIS A 337 8.72 -16.36 8.45
C HIS A 337 9.22 -17.68 7.90
N ARG A 338 8.81 -18.03 6.68
CA ARG A 338 9.35 -19.21 6.00
C ARG A 338 10.83 -18.98 5.72
N ARG A 339 11.19 -17.78 5.30
CA ARG A 339 12.54 -17.35 4.92
C ARG A 339 13.16 -16.48 6.01
N THR A 340 14.48 -16.37 5.99
CA THR A 340 15.14 -15.42 6.87
C THR A 340 14.84 -14.01 6.36
N VAL A 341 14.34 -13.16 7.23
CA VAL A 341 14.18 -11.74 6.93
C VAL A 341 15.41 -11.02 7.46
N ALA A 342 16.07 -10.24 6.61
CA ALA A 342 17.16 -9.35 6.99
C ALA A 342 16.73 -7.91 6.76
N VAL A 343 16.93 -7.05 7.76
CA VAL A 343 16.70 -5.62 7.68
C VAL A 343 18.05 -4.95 7.81
N CYS A 344 18.56 -4.34 6.75
CA CYS A 344 19.91 -3.80 6.71
C CYS A 344 19.92 -2.33 6.32
N LEU A 345 20.71 -1.54 7.06
CA LEU A 345 20.96 -0.15 6.76
C LEU A 345 22.41 0.05 6.31
N TRP A 346 22.57 0.64 5.14
CA TRP A 346 23.84 0.68 4.41
C TRP A 346 24.64 1.95 4.72
N SER A 347 25.96 1.85 4.74
CA SER A 347 26.83 3.03 4.63
C SER A 347 27.25 3.28 3.18
N ASN A 348 27.63 4.51 2.88
CA ASN A 348 28.30 4.91 1.65
C ASN A 348 27.48 4.67 0.37
N GLU A 349 26.14 4.70 0.42
CA GLU A 349 25.33 4.76 -0.81
C GLU A 349 25.79 5.97 -1.63
N GLU A 350 25.85 7.12 -0.95
CA GLU A 350 26.13 8.47 -1.46
C GLU A 350 27.53 8.60 -2.06
N ASN A 351 28.40 7.66 -1.70
CA ASN A 351 29.82 7.65 -2.03
C ASN A 351 30.21 6.46 -2.94
N GLY A 352 29.22 5.74 -3.49
CA GLY A 352 29.44 4.69 -4.49
C GLY A 352 29.17 3.26 -4.00
N TYR A 353 28.18 3.09 -3.13
CA TYR A 353 27.60 1.79 -2.73
C TYR A 353 28.52 0.82 -1.96
N ASP A 354 29.60 1.34 -1.36
CA ASP A 354 30.59 0.51 -0.67
C ASP A 354 29.97 -0.35 0.45
N GLY A 355 28.91 0.13 1.14
CA GLY A 355 28.23 -0.62 2.18
C GLY A 355 27.56 -1.88 1.67
N VAL A 356 26.62 -1.73 0.74
CA VAL A 356 25.86 -2.85 0.19
C VAL A 356 26.77 -3.82 -0.57
N ASP A 357 27.74 -3.33 -1.35
CA ASP A 357 28.70 -4.17 -2.09
C ASP A 357 29.49 -5.08 -1.15
N ARG A 358 29.95 -4.53 -0.01
CA ARG A 358 30.70 -5.33 0.95
C ARG A 358 29.84 -6.30 1.72
N TRP A 359 28.58 -6.00 1.95
CA TRP A 359 27.67 -6.97 2.54
C TRP A 359 27.38 -8.11 1.57
N ILE A 360 27.15 -7.82 0.29
CA ILE A 360 26.97 -8.82 -0.77
C ILE A 360 28.20 -9.75 -0.86
N ASP A 361 29.41 -9.19 -0.89
CA ASP A 361 30.68 -9.94 -0.90
C ASP A 361 30.82 -10.91 0.31
N ASN A 362 30.12 -10.64 1.40
CA ASN A 362 30.23 -11.35 2.68
C ASN A 362 28.96 -12.11 3.09
N ILE A 363 27.99 -12.26 2.17
CA ILE A 363 26.84 -13.14 2.39
C ILE A 363 27.35 -14.55 2.79
N PRO A 364 26.81 -15.15 3.87
CA PRO A 364 27.28 -16.45 4.31
C PRO A 364 27.18 -17.53 3.22
N GLN A 365 28.16 -18.42 3.16
CA GLN A 365 28.18 -19.49 2.15
C GLN A 365 26.90 -20.33 2.22
N GLY A 366 26.21 -20.46 1.07
CA GLY A 366 24.99 -21.26 0.93
C GLY A 366 23.70 -20.49 1.20
N VAL A 367 23.79 -19.20 1.56
CA VAL A 367 22.65 -18.29 1.59
C VAL A 367 22.33 -17.81 0.18
N THR A 368 21.04 -17.73 -0.15
CA THR A 368 20.51 -17.18 -1.39
C THR A 368 19.60 -16.00 -1.05
N ILE A 369 19.83 -14.85 -1.67
CA ILE A 369 18.90 -13.72 -1.57
C ILE A 369 17.76 -13.97 -2.54
N THR A 370 16.51 -13.83 -2.10
CA THR A 370 15.35 -14.08 -2.96
C THR A 370 14.87 -12.80 -3.65
N ASN A 371 14.76 -11.72 -2.87
CA ASN A 371 14.30 -10.40 -3.30
C ASN A 371 14.92 -9.33 -2.41
N TYR A 372 14.95 -8.09 -2.90
CA TYR A 372 15.36 -6.93 -2.13
C TYR A 372 14.31 -5.81 -2.20
N LEU A 373 13.95 -5.25 -1.05
CA LEU A 373 12.99 -4.15 -0.91
C LEU A 373 13.70 -2.93 -0.31
N ASN A 374 13.87 -1.89 -1.10
CA ASN A 374 14.59 -0.66 -0.75
C ASN A 374 13.64 0.50 -0.51
N SER A 375 14.07 1.45 0.30
CA SER A 375 13.39 2.73 0.40
C SER A 375 14.41 3.86 0.42
N ASP A 376 14.26 4.79 -0.52
CA ASP A 376 15.20 5.90 -0.71
C ASP A 376 14.51 7.20 -1.10
N ALA A 377 14.86 8.29 -0.41
CA ALA A 377 14.34 9.63 -0.65
C ALA A 377 12.81 9.63 -0.79
N VAL A 378 12.07 9.14 0.22
CA VAL A 378 10.64 8.86 0.12
C VAL A 378 9.78 9.65 1.11
N GLY A 379 8.47 9.67 0.87
CA GLY A 379 7.45 10.15 1.80
C GLY A 379 7.02 11.60 1.58
N THR A 380 7.70 12.34 0.70
CA THR A 380 7.26 13.68 0.27
C THR A 380 6.41 13.67 -1.01
N ASN A 381 5.94 12.49 -1.42
CA ASN A 381 5.30 12.25 -2.71
C ASN A 381 3.78 12.33 -2.65
N TRP A 382 3.13 11.24 -2.24
CA TRP A 382 1.68 11.09 -2.17
C TRP A 382 1.26 11.01 -0.70
N PRO A 383 0.23 11.76 -0.25
CA PRO A 383 -0.68 12.61 -1.04
C PRO A 383 -0.15 14.04 -1.29
N GLY A 384 1.17 14.26 -1.22
CA GLY A 384 1.83 15.54 -1.46
C GLY A 384 1.93 15.94 -2.94
N TYR A 385 2.97 16.73 -3.27
CA TYR A 385 3.09 17.36 -4.59
C TYR A 385 3.80 16.53 -5.66
N TYR A 386 4.37 15.38 -5.32
CA TYR A 386 5.22 14.62 -6.23
C TYR A 386 4.68 13.22 -6.46
N THR A 387 4.91 12.65 -7.64
CA THR A 387 4.53 11.27 -7.93
C THR A 387 5.30 10.33 -7.02
N LEU A 388 4.62 9.42 -6.32
CA LEU A 388 5.29 8.32 -5.63
C LEU A 388 5.71 7.30 -6.69
N VAL A 389 7.00 6.96 -6.74
CA VAL A 389 7.54 6.00 -7.70
C VAL A 389 7.95 4.74 -6.96
N VAL A 390 7.48 3.60 -7.46
CA VAL A 390 7.87 2.27 -7.03
C VAL A 390 8.56 1.59 -8.20
N ASP A 391 9.89 1.60 -8.19
CA ASP A 391 10.72 1.05 -9.25
C ASP A 391 10.96 -0.44 -9.04
N CYS A 392 10.89 -1.23 -10.12
CA CYS A 392 11.27 -2.64 -10.14
C CYS A 392 12.40 -2.87 -11.14
N ILE A 393 13.44 -3.61 -10.75
CA ILE A 393 14.56 -3.99 -11.61
C ILE A 393 14.95 -5.46 -11.37
N PRO A 394 15.68 -6.13 -12.29
CA PRO A 394 16.23 -5.64 -13.56
C PRO A 394 15.18 -5.44 -14.65
N ASN A 395 15.44 -4.52 -15.59
CA ASN A 395 14.74 -4.45 -16.86
C ASN A 395 15.70 -4.91 -17.97
N ASN A 396 15.51 -6.13 -18.50
CA ASN A 396 16.48 -6.83 -19.33
C ASN A 396 16.22 -6.67 -20.84
N GLU A 397 15.01 -6.27 -21.23
CA GLU A 397 14.60 -5.98 -22.59
C GLU A 397 14.11 -4.54 -22.71
N ASP A 398 14.45 -3.83 -23.80
CA ASP A 398 13.89 -2.51 -24.16
C ASP A 398 12.37 -2.59 -24.49
N LYS A 399 11.62 -3.50 -23.86
CA LYS A 399 10.17 -3.67 -23.97
C LYS A 399 9.60 -3.48 -22.57
N LEU A 400 8.52 -2.70 -22.48
CA LEU A 400 7.69 -2.64 -21.28
C LEU A 400 7.31 -4.06 -20.81
N GLY A 401 7.63 -4.42 -19.57
CA GLY A 401 6.98 -5.54 -18.91
C GLY A 401 7.81 -6.76 -18.51
N ASP A 402 9.11 -6.64 -18.29
CA ASP A 402 9.91 -7.79 -17.85
C ASP A 402 9.54 -8.22 -16.41
N GLN A 403 9.14 -7.25 -15.57
CA GLN A 403 8.81 -7.48 -14.16
C GLN A 403 7.30 -7.42 -13.88
N TRP A 404 6.43 -7.79 -14.83
CA TRP A 404 4.97 -7.71 -14.65
C TRP A 404 4.45 -8.46 -13.43
N GLU A 405 5.07 -9.57 -13.04
CA GLU A 405 4.68 -10.33 -11.85
C GLU A 405 4.89 -9.49 -10.58
N MET A 406 6.07 -8.88 -10.42
CA MET A 406 6.39 -7.98 -9.31
C MET A 406 5.52 -6.73 -9.34
N ILE A 407 5.40 -6.06 -10.49
CA ILE A 407 4.59 -4.84 -10.65
C ILE A 407 3.13 -5.10 -10.25
N ARG A 408 2.51 -6.17 -10.75
CA ARG A 408 1.12 -6.51 -10.41
C ARG A 408 0.98 -6.87 -8.94
N MET A 409 1.94 -7.60 -8.37
CA MET A 409 1.93 -7.92 -6.94
C MET A 409 1.98 -6.64 -6.09
N LEU A 410 2.88 -5.72 -6.40
CA LEU A 410 3.03 -4.44 -5.70
C LEU A 410 1.78 -3.57 -5.79
N GLU A 411 1.23 -3.39 -7.00
CA GLU A 411 -0.03 -2.65 -7.18
C GLU A 411 -1.18 -3.28 -6.40
N TRP A 412 -1.27 -4.61 -6.39
CA TRP A 412 -2.31 -5.33 -5.68
C TRP A 412 -2.18 -5.18 -4.17
N VAL A 413 -1.00 -5.41 -3.58
CA VAL A 413 -0.81 -5.22 -2.12
C VAL A 413 -0.98 -3.76 -1.71
N GLY A 414 -0.59 -2.80 -2.56
CA GLY A 414 -0.81 -1.37 -2.31
C GLY A 414 -2.29 -1.03 -2.24
N THR A 415 -3.08 -1.52 -3.19
CA THR A 415 -4.53 -1.28 -3.28
C THR A 415 -5.38 -2.12 -2.31
N GLN A 416 -4.83 -3.19 -1.72
CA GLN A 416 -5.56 -3.95 -0.70
C GLN A 416 -5.68 -3.20 0.62
N ASN A 417 -4.68 -2.40 0.96
CA ASN A 417 -4.63 -1.65 2.21
C ASN A 417 -5.07 -0.19 2.05
N ASN A 418 -4.99 0.36 0.83
CA ASN A 418 -5.16 1.79 0.58
C ASN A 418 -6.06 2.04 -0.64
N ASP A 419 -6.84 3.12 -0.59
CA ASP A 419 -7.66 3.56 -1.73
C ASP A 419 -6.84 4.39 -2.73
N ILE A 420 -5.92 3.71 -3.42
CA ILE A 420 -4.95 4.32 -4.35
C ILE A 420 -5.13 3.87 -5.82
N SER A 421 -6.20 3.13 -6.11
CA SER A 421 -6.46 2.56 -7.45
C SER A 421 -6.47 3.63 -8.55
N ALA A 422 -7.18 4.74 -8.34
CA ALA A 422 -7.24 5.86 -9.27
C ALA A 422 -5.85 6.53 -9.47
N ALA A 423 -5.06 6.65 -8.41
CA ALA A 423 -3.71 7.22 -8.48
C ALA A 423 -2.77 6.34 -9.30
N LEU A 424 -2.89 5.01 -9.16
CA LEU A 424 -2.14 4.02 -9.95
C LEU A 424 -2.57 4.01 -11.43
N GLN A 425 -3.88 4.09 -11.70
CA GLN A 425 -4.40 4.19 -13.07
C GLN A 425 -3.83 5.42 -13.77
N LEU A 426 -3.91 6.59 -13.12
CA LEU A 426 -3.38 7.84 -13.67
C LEU A 426 -1.85 7.78 -13.83
N GLY A 427 -1.11 7.22 -12.86
CA GLY A 427 0.33 7.05 -12.99
C GLY A 427 0.72 6.18 -14.19
N ARG A 428 0.01 5.07 -14.41
CA ARG A 428 0.18 4.20 -15.57
C ARG A 428 -0.12 4.92 -16.89
N GLU A 429 -1.18 5.70 -16.96
CA GLU A 429 -1.52 6.51 -18.14
C GLU A 429 -0.41 7.50 -18.48
N ILE A 430 0.04 8.30 -17.51
CA ILE A 430 1.10 9.30 -17.73
C ILE A 430 2.43 8.61 -18.07
N PHE A 431 2.77 7.50 -17.42
CA PHE A 431 3.98 6.74 -17.75
C PHE A 431 3.95 6.22 -19.20
N HIS A 432 2.80 5.70 -19.67
CA HIS A 432 2.65 5.26 -21.05
C HIS A 432 2.68 6.40 -22.07
N GLU A 433 2.12 7.56 -21.74
CA GLU A 433 2.06 8.71 -22.65
C GLU A 433 3.37 9.52 -22.72
N GLU A 434 4.02 9.71 -21.58
CA GLU A 434 5.16 10.62 -21.41
C GLU A 434 6.50 9.92 -21.15
N GLY A 435 6.49 8.66 -20.69
CA GLY A 435 7.67 7.84 -20.39
C GLY A 435 8.31 8.09 -19.02
N TYR A 436 9.28 7.25 -18.64
CA TYR A 436 9.91 7.24 -17.29
C TYR A 436 10.40 8.60 -16.78
N ALA A 437 11.02 9.42 -17.64
CA ALA A 437 11.53 10.73 -17.23
C ALA A 437 10.44 11.62 -16.62
N SER A 438 9.20 11.49 -17.10
CA SER A 438 8.08 12.29 -16.64
C SER A 438 7.62 11.96 -15.21
N MET A 439 8.00 10.78 -14.69
CA MET A 439 7.66 10.29 -13.34
C MET A 439 8.65 10.79 -12.27
N LYS A 440 9.92 11.01 -12.65
CA LYS A 440 10.98 11.44 -11.72
C LYS A 440 11.42 12.90 -11.88
N ASP A 441 11.10 13.55 -13.00
CA ASP A 441 11.42 14.95 -13.22
C ASP A 441 10.41 15.89 -12.52
N VAL A 442 10.86 17.12 -12.25
CA VAL A 442 10.09 18.19 -11.56
C VAL A 442 8.97 18.70 -12.45
N ASP A 443 7.92 17.90 -12.65
CA ASP A 443 6.69 18.34 -13.27
C ASP A 443 5.59 18.44 -12.22
N SER A 444 5.42 19.64 -11.69
CA SER A 444 4.42 20.00 -10.69
C SER A 444 3.01 20.17 -11.27
N SER A 445 2.68 19.54 -12.40
CA SER A 445 1.33 19.61 -12.96
C SER A 445 0.30 19.07 -11.96
N ASP A 446 -0.91 19.64 -11.95
CA ASP A 446 -1.96 19.24 -11.00
C ASP A 446 -2.31 17.74 -11.11
N GLN A 447 -2.07 17.12 -12.28
CA GLN A 447 -2.30 15.70 -12.53
C GLN A 447 -1.24 14.80 -11.89
N LYS A 448 0.05 15.11 -12.02
CA LYS A 448 1.15 14.29 -11.45
C LYS A 448 1.21 14.30 -9.92
N ARG A 449 0.55 15.27 -9.28
CA ARG A 449 0.34 15.30 -7.82
C ARG A 449 -0.58 14.18 -7.32
N GLN A 450 -1.43 13.67 -8.20
CA GLN A 450 -2.43 12.67 -7.87
C GLN A 450 -1.99 11.26 -8.25
N THR A 451 -0.74 11.09 -8.71
CA THR A 451 -0.27 9.82 -9.26
C THR A 451 0.64 9.04 -8.32
N ILE A 452 0.50 7.73 -8.43
CA ILE A 452 1.48 6.76 -7.95
C ILE A 452 1.86 5.93 -9.17
N SER A 453 3.15 5.71 -9.37
CA SER A 453 3.66 4.97 -10.51
C SER A 453 4.39 3.71 -10.01
N VAL A 454 4.02 2.56 -10.57
CA VAL A 454 4.69 1.28 -10.32
C VAL A 454 5.12 0.75 -11.68
N HIS A 455 6.41 0.63 -11.92
CA HIS A 455 6.94 0.21 -13.22
C HIS A 455 8.32 -0.43 -13.09
N ASP A 456 8.73 -1.08 -14.18
CA ASP A 456 10.12 -1.44 -14.38
C ASP A 456 10.96 -0.18 -14.67
N SER A 457 12.25 -0.24 -14.33
CA SER A 457 13.18 0.88 -14.55
C SER A 457 14.41 0.41 -15.34
N ASP A 458 14.76 1.15 -16.40
CA ASP A 458 16.03 0.97 -17.13
C ASP A 458 17.23 1.52 -16.36
N ARG A 459 16.98 2.18 -15.21
CA ARG A 459 17.97 2.92 -14.44
C ARG A 459 17.67 2.79 -12.96
N GLY A 460 18.15 1.69 -12.37
CA GLY A 460 18.35 1.61 -10.93
C GLY A 460 19.21 2.78 -10.46
N ARG A 461 18.83 3.42 -9.34
CA ARG A 461 19.62 4.48 -8.69
C ARG A 461 19.38 4.36 -7.20
N SER A 462 20.24 3.61 -6.52
CA SER A 462 20.36 3.39 -5.08
C SER A 462 20.85 1.95 -4.84
N ASP A 463 20.93 1.51 -3.59
CA ASP A 463 21.48 0.20 -3.18
C ASP A 463 20.79 -0.99 -3.87
N TYR A 464 19.53 -0.86 -4.28
CA TYR A 464 18.78 -1.92 -4.94
C TYR A 464 19.33 -2.32 -6.32
N GLU A 465 19.99 -1.39 -7.01
CA GLU A 465 20.74 -1.68 -8.25
C GLU A 465 21.83 -2.72 -7.98
N ARG A 466 22.49 -2.64 -6.83
CA ARG A 466 23.61 -3.52 -6.48
C ARG A 466 23.15 -4.95 -6.26
N PHE A 467 21.97 -5.14 -5.68
CA PHE A 467 21.34 -6.46 -5.56
C PHE A 467 20.98 -7.03 -6.92
N ALA A 468 20.27 -6.26 -7.75
CA ALA A 468 19.88 -6.71 -9.09
C ALA A 468 21.09 -7.07 -9.96
N ASP A 469 22.09 -6.18 -10.04
CA ASP A 469 23.25 -6.36 -10.92
C ASP A 469 24.20 -7.48 -10.47
N GLN A 470 24.43 -7.61 -9.17
CA GLN A 470 25.44 -8.55 -8.65
C GLN A 470 24.87 -9.92 -8.34
N LEU A 471 23.58 -10.00 -7.98
CA LEU A 471 22.92 -11.23 -7.57
C LEU A 471 21.86 -11.72 -8.56
N GLY A 472 21.42 -10.89 -9.51
CA GLY A 472 20.35 -11.24 -10.44
C GLY A 472 19.00 -11.43 -9.74
N VAL A 473 18.73 -10.64 -8.71
CA VAL A 473 17.49 -10.73 -7.91
C VAL A 473 16.56 -9.56 -8.20
N VAL A 474 15.26 -9.84 -8.27
CA VAL A 474 14.26 -8.78 -8.45
C VAL A 474 14.28 -7.87 -7.23
N SER A 475 14.54 -6.60 -7.48
CA SER A 475 14.76 -5.58 -6.47
C SER A 475 13.80 -4.41 -6.70
N VAL A 476 13.23 -3.91 -5.61
CA VAL A 476 12.21 -2.85 -5.61
C VAL A 476 12.70 -1.65 -4.82
N ASP A 477 12.35 -0.45 -5.26
CA ASP A 477 12.61 0.78 -4.51
C ASP A 477 11.35 1.64 -4.40
N TRP A 478 10.97 2.01 -3.19
CA TRP A 478 10.00 3.08 -2.94
C TRP A 478 10.75 4.38 -2.75
N GLY A 479 10.59 5.29 -3.69
CA GLY A 479 11.33 6.55 -3.66
C GLY A 479 10.68 7.73 -4.35
N SER A 480 11.35 8.87 -4.22
CA SER A 480 11.04 10.11 -4.91
C SER A 480 12.21 10.61 -5.75
N LEU A 481 11.88 11.45 -6.74
CA LEU A 481 12.68 12.58 -7.20
C LEU A 481 14.19 12.53 -6.92
N THR A 482 14.93 11.58 -7.49
CA THR A 482 16.40 11.65 -7.50
C THR A 482 16.82 12.87 -8.33
N GLY A 483 17.06 14.01 -7.67
CA GLY A 483 17.40 15.30 -8.29
C GLY A 483 16.24 16.28 -8.54
N GLY A 484 15.03 16.03 -8.00
CA GLY A 484 13.85 16.86 -8.28
C GLY A 484 13.40 17.82 -7.18
N SER A 485 13.79 17.56 -5.91
CA SER A 485 13.62 18.55 -4.84
C SER A 485 14.82 19.50 -4.82
N ASP A 486 14.58 20.81 -4.71
CA ASP A 486 15.64 21.83 -4.53
C ASP A 486 16.52 21.53 -3.30
N CYS A 487 16.04 20.70 -2.35
CA CYS A 487 16.76 20.31 -1.15
C CYS A 487 17.47 18.96 -1.22
N TYR A 488 17.40 18.23 -2.34
CA TYR A 488 18.14 16.98 -2.52
C TYR A 488 19.65 17.21 -2.41
N HIS A 489 20.33 16.42 -1.57
CA HIS A 489 21.73 16.63 -1.15
C HIS A 489 22.02 18.06 -0.65
N GLY A 490 21.03 18.74 -0.09
CA GLY A 490 21.13 20.14 0.34
C GLY A 490 21.01 20.30 1.84
N SER A 491 21.56 21.39 2.39
CA SER A 491 21.45 21.68 3.82
C SER A 491 20.01 21.94 4.30
N CYS A 492 19.06 22.16 3.38
CA CYS A 492 17.64 22.28 3.69
C CYS A 492 16.92 20.93 3.75
N ASP A 493 17.57 19.80 3.47
CA ASP A 493 17.00 18.48 3.70
C ASP A 493 16.83 18.23 5.22
N THR A 494 15.66 18.60 5.71
CA THR A 494 15.25 18.63 7.12
C THR A 494 13.80 18.22 7.23
N LEU A 495 13.37 17.74 8.40
CA LEU A 495 11.98 17.33 8.61
C LEU A 495 11.00 18.49 8.41
N ASP A 496 11.36 19.71 8.83
CA ASP A 496 10.53 20.91 8.60
C ASP A 496 10.27 21.14 7.11
N THR A 497 11.30 20.93 6.28
CA THR A 497 11.17 21.07 4.82
C THR A 497 10.28 19.96 4.24
N MET A 498 10.41 18.72 4.72
CA MET A 498 9.48 17.64 4.33
C MET A 498 8.03 17.98 4.70
N ILE A 499 7.79 18.52 5.90
CA ILE A 499 6.46 18.95 6.33
C ILE A 499 5.93 20.04 5.40
N ASP A 500 6.75 21.05 5.08
CA ASP A 500 6.36 22.13 4.17
C ASP A 500 6.03 21.61 2.76
N MET A 501 6.81 20.63 2.26
CA MET A 501 6.57 19.96 0.98
C MET A 501 5.26 19.17 0.93
N MET A 502 4.72 18.75 2.08
CA MET A 502 3.51 17.93 2.16
C MET A 502 2.22 18.73 2.39
N VAL A 503 2.28 20.06 2.47
CA VAL A 503 1.10 20.91 2.66
C VAL A 503 0.21 20.91 1.41
N THR A 504 -1.05 20.50 1.52
CA THR A 504 -2.00 20.50 0.40
C THR A 504 -3.23 21.35 0.71
N ASP A 505 -4.11 21.54 -0.27
CA ASP A 505 -5.40 22.20 -0.06
C ASP A 505 -6.30 21.45 0.94
N ASN A 506 -6.07 20.14 1.14
CA ASN A 506 -6.95 19.25 1.90
C ASN A 506 -6.36 18.76 3.24
N GLY A 507 -5.10 19.08 3.55
CA GLY A 507 -4.41 18.54 4.71
C GLY A 507 -3.16 19.33 5.09
N THR A 508 -2.81 19.28 6.37
CA THR A 508 -1.55 19.87 6.86
C THR A 508 -0.35 19.03 6.42
N GLY A 509 0.83 19.65 6.38
CA GLY A 509 2.07 18.96 6.03
C GLY A 509 2.35 17.72 6.87
N ARG A 510 2.19 17.84 8.20
CA ARG A 510 2.39 16.72 9.14
C ARG A 510 1.37 15.60 8.90
N GLN A 511 0.08 15.95 8.79
CA GLN A 511 -0.97 14.97 8.53
C GLN A 511 -0.67 14.16 7.26
N ASN A 512 -0.34 14.84 6.17
CA ASN A 512 -0.08 14.21 4.88
C ASN A 512 1.22 13.40 4.87
N LEU A 513 2.27 13.88 5.54
CA LEU A 513 3.52 13.14 5.69
C LEU A 513 3.33 11.85 6.50
N VAL A 514 2.55 11.92 7.57
CA VAL A 514 2.16 10.74 8.37
C VAL A 514 1.33 9.73 7.54
N GLU A 515 0.39 10.21 6.73
CA GLU A 515 -0.37 9.35 5.80
C GLU A 515 0.54 8.69 4.76
N SER A 516 1.49 9.43 4.19
CA SER A 516 2.48 8.89 3.25
C SER A 516 3.33 7.79 3.90
N PHE A 517 3.79 8.02 5.13
CA PHE A 517 4.57 7.06 5.89
C PHE A 517 3.77 5.80 6.21
N ASP A 518 2.48 5.95 6.54
CA ASP A 518 1.58 4.82 6.78
C ASP A 518 1.36 3.99 5.52
N LEU A 519 1.08 4.64 4.39
CA LEU A 519 0.92 4.01 3.08
C LEU A 519 2.15 3.16 2.74
N VAL A 520 3.35 3.77 2.75
CA VAL A 520 4.57 3.09 2.29
C VAL A 520 5.01 2.00 3.27
N SER A 521 4.89 2.21 4.58
CA SER A 521 5.24 1.18 5.58
C SER A 521 4.34 -0.06 5.44
N TRP A 522 3.03 0.14 5.27
CA TRP A 522 2.10 -0.97 4.99
C TRP A 522 2.40 -1.65 3.65
N TRP A 523 2.83 -0.89 2.64
CA TRP A 523 3.19 -1.43 1.34
C TRP A 523 4.42 -2.35 1.43
N ILE A 524 5.51 -1.89 2.07
CA ILE A 524 6.73 -2.67 2.29
C ILE A 524 6.41 -3.92 3.13
N PHE A 525 5.65 -3.77 4.22
CA PHE A 525 5.24 -4.89 5.08
C PHE A 525 4.45 -5.94 4.29
N SER A 526 3.41 -5.55 3.55
CA SER A 526 2.59 -6.49 2.78
C SER A 526 3.37 -7.13 1.64
N ALA A 527 4.22 -6.39 0.93
CA ALA A 527 5.11 -6.96 -0.09
C ALA A 527 6.04 -8.01 0.52
N ALA A 528 6.65 -7.72 1.68
CA ALA A 528 7.51 -8.66 2.37
C ALA A 528 6.76 -9.94 2.81
N MET A 529 5.54 -9.82 3.31
CA MET A 529 4.71 -10.98 3.70
C MET A 529 4.34 -11.85 2.50
N VAL A 530 4.05 -11.25 1.34
CA VAL A 530 3.77 -12.00 0.10
C VAL A 530 5.03 -12.69 -0.42
N LEU A 531 6.17 -12.00 -0.42
CA LEU A 531 7.45 -12.55 -0.89
C LEU A 531 8.04 -13.59 0.06
N ASP A 532 7.73 -13.55 1.36
CA ASP A 532 8.03 -14.66 2.29
C ASP A 532 7.28 -15.93 1.90
N GLU A 533 6.05 -15.83 1.41
CA GLU A 533 5.29 -16.98 0.92
C GLU A 533 5.81 -17.42 -0.47
N THR A 534 5.76 -16.51 -1.43
CA THR A 534 6.04 -16.75 -2.85
C THR A 534 7.03 -15.68 -3.37
N PRO A 535 8.34 -15.97 -3.34
CA PRO A 535 9.32 -15.09 -3.94
C PRO A 535 9.10 -14.96 -5.44
N ILE A 536 9.44 -13.79 -5.97
CA ILE A 536 9.41 -13.53 -7.41
C ILE A 536 10.85 -13.48 -7.89
N HIS A 537 11.20 -14.36 -8.82
CA HIS A 537 12.56 -14.44 -9.37
C HIS A 537 12.64 -13.78 -10.73
N ASP A 538 13.84 -13.32 -11.11
CA ASP A 538 14.07 -12.83 -12.46
C ASP A 538 13.97 -14.00 -13.45
N GLY A 539 13.24 -13.81 -14.54
CA GLY A 539 12.71 -14.86 -15.44
C GLY A 539 13.68 -15.43 -16.47
#